data_AF-A0A7C2FT29-F1
#
_entry.id   AF-A0A7C2FT29-F1
#
_cell.length_a   1.000
_cell.length_b   1.000
_cell.length_c   1.000
_cell.angle_alpha   90.00
_cell.angle_beta   90.00
_cell.angle_gamma   90.00
#
_symmetry.space_group_name_H-M   'P 1'
#
loop_
_entity.id
_entity.type
_entity.pdbx_description
1 polymer ?
#
loop_
_entity_poly.entity_id
_entity_poly.type
_entity_poly.pdbx_seq_one_letter_code
_entity_poly.pdbx_strand_id
1 'polypeptide(L)'
;LGAKPWERPEVLWEKSPLRLVHRVRTPTLVVHAEADHRCPVDQGETWYTALLHLGVRTRFFRVPEEGHELSRSGRPDRRVARLRAYLDWWRENL
;
A
#
# COMPACT_ATOMS: atom_id res chain seq x y z
N LEU A 1 22.47 -8.72 -1.15
CA LEU A 1 21.91 -10.06 -1.46
C LEU A 1 22.88 -10.95 -2.26
N GLY A 2 24.05 -10.46 -2.69
CA GLY A 2 25.12 -11.30 -3.25
C GLY A 2 24.89 -11.84 -4.67
N ALA A 3 23.73 -11.58 -5.26
CA ALA A 3 23.36 -11.93 -6.64
C ALA A 3 22.44 -10.85 -7.22
N LYS A 4 22.35 -10.77 -8.54
CA LYS A 4 21.43 -9.86 -9.23
C LYS A 4 19.98 -10.36 -9.13
N PRO A 5 18.97 -9.47 -9.23
CA PRO A 5 17.56 -9.85 -9.09
C PRO A 5 17.09 -11.00 -9.99
N TRP A 6 17.61 -11.10 -11.21
CA TRP A 6 17.24 -12.15 -12.17
C TRP A 6 18.05 -13.43 -12.04
N GLU A 7 19.17 -13.41 -11.30
CA GLU A 7 20.00 -14.61 -11.05
C GLU A 7 19.42 -15.45 -9.92
N ARG A 8 18.80 -14.79 -8.92
CA ARG A 8 18.19 -15.41 -7.74
C ARG A 8 16.88 -14.72 -7.34
N PRO A 9 15.85 -14.74 -8.21
CA PRO A 9 14.59 -14.04 -7.97
C PRO A 9 13.85 -14.53 -6.72
N GLU A 10 14.05 -15.80 -6.35
CA GLU A 10 13.49 -16.42 -5.14
C GLU A 10 13.88 -15.68 -3.86
N VAL A 11 15.09 -15.12 -3.80
CA VAL A 11 15.59 -14.40 -2.62
C VAL A 11 14.80 -13.11 -2.38
N LEU A 12 14.38 -12.42 -3.45
CA LEU A 12 13.51 -11.24 -3.35
C LEU A 12 12.08 -11.66 -3.00
N TRP A 13 11.58 -12.73 -3.63
CA TRP A 13 10.24 -13.24 -3.38
C TRP A 13 10.04 -13.71 -1.93
N GLU A 14 11.03 -14.40 -1.35
CA GLU A 14 11.01 -14.84 0.04
C GLU A 14 10.85 -13.69 1.04
N LYS A 15 11.33 -12.50 0.65
CA LYS A 15 11.25 -11.25 1.43
C LYS A 15 10.02 -10.41 1.09
N SER A 16 9.28 -10.76 0.04
CA SER A 16 8.07 -10.03 -0.35
C SER A 16 6.92 -10.36 0.62
N PRO A 17 6.27 -9.34 1.23
CA PRO A 17 5.06 -9.57 2.02
C PRO A 17 3.95 -10.27 1.23
N LEU A 18 3.90 -10.06 -0.10
CA LEU A 18 2.91 -10.66 -0.98
C LEU A 18 2.95 -12.19 -0.94
N ARG A 19 4.12 -12.81 -0.71
CA ARG A 19 4.26 -14.26 -0.53
C ARG A 19 3.39 -14.80 0.61
N LEU A 20 3.10 -13.98 1.62
CA LEU A 20 2.34 -14.35 2.81
C LEU A 20 0.93 -13.75 2.83
N VAL A 21 0.48 -13.11 1.74
CA VAL A 21 -0.81 -12.38 1.70
C VAL A 21 -2.01 -13.26 2.05
N HIS A 22 -1.97 -14.55 1.68
CA HIS A 22 -3.02 -15.54 2.00
C HIS A 22 -3.29 -15.72 3.51
N ARG A 23 -2.38 -15.25 4.37
CA ARG A 23 -2.52 -15.29 5.84
C ARG A 23 -3.15 -14.04 6.42
N VAL A 24 -3.33 -12.98 5.64
CA VAL A 24 -3.90 -11.71 6.12
C VAL A 24 -5.37 -11.92 6.48
N ARG A 25 -5.76 -11.45 7.66
CA ARG A 25 -7.16 -11.42 8.15
C ARG A 25 -7.59 -10.03 8.62
N THR A 26 -6.63 -9.17 8.93
CA THR A 26 -6.86 -7.84 9.46
C THR A 26 -7.47 -6.92 8.39
N PRO A 27 -8.58 -6.22 8.68
CA PRO A 27 -9.07 -5.16 7.82
C PRO A 27 -7.96 -4.15 7.50
N THR A 28 -7.74 -3.88 6.21
CA THR A 28 -6.59 -3.08 5.77
C THR A 28 -7.00 -1.89 4.90
N LEU A 29 -6.62 -0.67 5.31
CA LEU A 29 -6.61 0.51 4.46
C LEU A 29 -5.26 0.63 3.76
N VAL A 30 -5.26 0.58 2.43
CA VAL A 30 -4.10 0.91 1.59
C VAL A 30 -4.15 2.42 1.29
N VAL A 31 -3.04 3.12 1.48
CA VAL A 31 -2.91 4.56 1.19
C VAL A 31 -1.70 4.74 0.26
N HIS A 32 -1.91 5.27 -0.94
CA HIS A 32 -0.82 5.40 -1.92
C HIS A 32 -1.02 6.63 -2.81
N ALA A 33 0.08 7.29 -3.16
CA ALA A 33 0.10 8.44 -4.05
C ALA A 33 0.51 8.02 -5.47
N GLU A 34 -0.16 8.53 -6.50
CA GLU A 34 0.02 8.04 -7.89
C GLU A 34 1.38 8.36 -8.50
N ALA A 35 1.99 9.49 -8.11
CA ALA A 35 3.31 9.91 -8.57
C ALA A 35 4.43 9.51 -7.60
N ASP A 36 4.22 8.49 -6.77
CA ASP A 36 5.27 7.92 -5.94
C ASP A 36 6.21 7.04 -6.78
N HIS A 37 7.33 7.60 -7.23
CA HIS A 37 8.34 6.86 -7.99
C HIS A 37 9.32 6.07 -7.10
N ARG A 38 9.27 6.23 -5.78
CA ARG A 38 10.15 5.54 -4.82
C ARG A 38 9.55 4.20 -4.39
N CYS A 39 8.24 4.19 -4.19
CA CYS A 39 7.42 3.01 -4.03
C CYS A 39 6.30 3.11 -5.07
N PRO A 40 6.48 2.55 -6.29
CA PRO A 40 5.49 2.69 -7.36
C PRO A 40 4.10 2.18 -6.95
N VAL A 41 3.06 2.81 -7.50
CA VAL A 41 1.66 2.61 -7.06
C VAL A 41 1.15 1.18 -7.29
N ASP A 42 1.76 0.44 -8.22
CA ASP A 42 1.49 -0.97 -8.49
C ASP A 42 1.68 -1.85 -7.25
N GLN A 43 2.58 -1.48 -6.34
CA GLN A 43 2.76 -2.16 -5.05
C GLN A 43 1.47 -2.10 -4.21
N GLY A 44 0.84 -0.91 -4.14
CA GLY A 44 -0.42 -0.70 -3.44
C GLY A 44 -1.60 -1.38 -4.14
N GLU A 45 -1.65 -1.29 -5.48
CA GLU A 45 -2.66 -1.96 -6.31
C GLU A 45 -2.62 -3.48 -6.15
N THR A 46 -1.42 -4.06 -6.18
CA THR A 46 -1.21 -5.50 -6.04
C THR A 46 -1.66 -5.98 -4.66
N TRP A 47 -1.28 -5.26 -3.60
CA TRP A 47 -1.70 -5.62 -2.25
C TRP A 47 -3.22 -5.50 -2.06
N TYR A 48 -3.80 -4.38 -2.47
CA TYR A 48 -5.25 -4.16 -2.41
C TYR A 48 -6.03 -5.25 -3.17
N THR A 49 -5.60 -5.56 -4.40
CA THR A 49 -6.24 -6.57 -5.24
C THR A 49 -6.15 -7.96 -4.61
N ALA A 50 -4.99 -8.33 -4.05
CA ALA A 50 -4.82 -9.60 -3.36
C ALA A 50 -5.75 -9.71 -2.13
N LEU A 51 -5.88 -8.64 -1.34
CA LEU A 51 -6.78 -8.62 -0.18
C LEU A 51 -8.26 -8.71 -0.59
N LEU A 52 -8.66 -8.00 -1.66
CA LEU A 52 -10.00 -8.12 -2.23
C LEU A 52 -10.33 -9.57 -2.61
N HIS A 53 -9.41 -10.27 -3.30
CA HIS A 53 -9.61 -11.67 -3.70
C HIS A 53 -9.74 -12.62 -2.50
N LEU A 54 -9.09 -12.30 -1.38
CA LEU A 54 -9.19 -13.06 -0.14
C LEU A 54 -10.44 -12.73 0.69
N GLY A 55 -11.29 -11.80 0.23
CA GLY A 55 -12.45 -11.33 0.98
C GLY A 55 -12.10 -10.55 2.25
N VAL A 56 -10.86 -10.08 2.39
CA VAL A 56 -10.44 -9.25 3.53
C VAL A 56 -11.06 -7.86 3.36
N ARG A 57 -11.71 -7.34 4.41
CA ARG A 57 -12.25 -5.97 4.40
C ARG A 57 -11.12 -4.98 4.08
N THR A 58 -11.20 -4.32 2.94
CA THR A 58 -10.14 -3.43 2.48
C THR A 58 -10.69 -2.19 1.78
N ARG A 59 -9.93 -1.10 1.85
CA ARG A 59 -10.18 0.17 1.16
C ARG A 59 -8.86 0.66 0.58
N PHE A 60 -8.88 1.25 -0.61
CA PHE A 60 -7.72 1.89 -1.21
C PHE A 60 -7.96 3.41 -1.35
N PHE A 61 -7.22 4.20 -0.56
CA PHE A 61 -7.13 5.65 -0.70
C PHE A 61 -5.99 6.01 -1.66
N ARG A 62 -6.34 6.24 -2.92
CA ARG A 62 -5.42 6.61 -4.00
C ARG A 62 -5.39 8.13 -4.16
N VAL A 63 -4.20 8.71 -4.21
CA VAL A 63 -4.02 10.18 -4.20
C VAL A 63 -3.38 10.66 -5.50
N PRO A 64 -4.11 11.37 -6.37
CA PRO A 64 -3.57 11.84 -7.65
C PRO A 64 -2.53 12.94 -7.47
N GLU A 65 -1.62 13.06 -8.44
CA GLU A 65 -0.54 14.07 -8.55
C GLU A 65 0.51 14.09 -7.43
N GLU A 66 0.29 13.41 -6.31
CA GLU A 66 1.19 13.40 -5.16
C GLU A 66 2.27 12.33 -5.28
N GLY A 67 3.44 12.61 -4.72
CA GLY A 67 4.56 11.66 -4.62
C GLY A 67 4.76 11.08 -3.22
N HIS A 68 5.91 10.43 -3.00
CA HIS A 68 6.26 9.77 -1.74
C HIS A 68 6.16 10.68 -0.49
N GLU A 69 6.36 11.99 -0.69
CA GLU A 69 6.37 13.00 0.35
C GLU A 69 4.98 13.52 0.75
N LEU A 70 3.88 12.95 0.20
CA LEU A 70 2.49 13.32 0.50
C LEU A 70 2.28 13.65 1.99
N SER A 71 2.77 12.79 2.88
CA SER A 71 2.57 12.96 4.33
C SER A 71 3.26 14.18 4.94
N ARG A 72 4.40 14.62 4.40
CA ARG A 72 5.27 15.65 4.95
C ARG A 72 5.06 17.00 4.27
N SER A 73 4.99 17.01 2.94
CA SER A 73 4.96 18.23 2.12
C SER A 73 3.91 18.21 1.00
N GLY A 74 3.03 17.20 0.96
CA GLY A 74 1.95 17.15 -0.03
C GLY A 74 0.97 18.31 0.08
N ARG A 75 0.13 18.48 -0.95
CA ARG A 75 -0.86 19.57 -1.00
C ARG A 75 -1.76 19.53 0.25
N PRO A 76 -2.02 20.67 0.93
CA PRO A 76 -2.68 20.67 2.24
C PRO A 76 -4.03 19.95 2.30
N ASP A 77 -4.87 20.12 1.26
CA ASP A 77 -6.16 19.45 1.13
C ASP A 77 -6.03 17.92 1.11
N ARG A 78 -5.04 17.39 0.37
CA ARG A 78 -4.78 15.95 0.27
C ARG A 78 -4.20 15.38 1.56
N ARG A 79 -3.38 16.15 2.27
CA ARG A 79 -2.89 15.77 3.61
C ARG A 79 -4.02 15.66 4.61
N VAL A 80 -4.93 16.63 4.62
CA VAL A 80 -6.13 16.61 5.47
C VAL A 80 -7.02 15.41 5.11
N ALA A 81 -7.28 15.19 3.82
CA ALA A 81 -8.07 14.05 3.35
C ALA A 81 -7.46 12.70 3.75
N ARG A 82 -6.13 12.54 3.61
CA ARG A 82 -5.40 11.34 4.06
C ARG A 82 -5.54 11.11 5.56
N LEU A 83 -5.39 12.15 6.39
CA LEU A 83 -5.54 12.03 7.84
C LEU A 83 -6.97 11.65 8.24
N ARG A 84 -7.98 12.22 7.57
CA ARG A 84 -9.38 11.83 7.76
C ARG A 84 -9.60 10.35 7.40
N ALA A 85 -9.07 9.89 6.26
CA ALA A 85 -9.17 8.50 5.83
C ALA A 85 -8.61 7.52 6.88
N TYR A 86 -7.50 7.84 7.56
CA TYR A 86 -7.00 7.04 8.66
C TYR A 86 -7.97 7.01 9.85
N LEU A 87 -8.42 8.19 10.32
CA LEU A 87 -9.31 8.27 11.48
C LEU A 87 -10.63 7.53 11.23
N ASP A 88 -11.18 7.66 10.03
CA ASP A 88 -12.40 6.98 9.64
C ASP A 88 -12.19 5.45 9.58
N TRP A 89 -11.06 4.99 9.02
CA TRP A 89 -10.74 3.57 9.03
C TRP A 89 -10.59 3.00 10.44
N TRP A 90 -9.93 3.73 11.33
CA TRP A 90 -9.81 3.34 12.74
C TRP A 90 -11.19 3.24 13.41
N ARG A 91 -12.07 4.23 13.22
CA ARG A 91 -13.44 4.20 13.79
C ARG A 91 -14.30 3.05 13.26
N GLU A 92 -14.08 2.63 12.03
CA GLU A 92 -14.85 1.54 11.40
C GLU A 92 -14.37 0.13 11.81
N ASN A 93 -13.15 -0.01 12.36
CA ASN A 93 -12.49 -1.32 12.52
C ASN A 93 -11.78 -1.54 13.88
N LEU A 94 -11.81 -0.57 14.79
CA LEU A 94 -11.52 -0.73 16.23
C LEU A 94 -12.82 -0.68 17.02
#